data_AF-A0A967UNN3-F1
#
_entry.id   AF-A0A967UNN3-F1
#
_cell.length_a   1.000
_cell.length_b   1.000
_cell.length_c   1.000
_cell.angle_alpha   90.00
_cell.angle_beta   90.00
_cell.angle_gamma   90.00
#
_symmetry.space_group_name_H-M   'P 1'
#
loop_
_entity.id
_entity.type
_entity.pdbx_description
1 polymer ?
#
loop_
_entity_poly.entity_id
_entity_poly.type
_entity_poly.pdbx_seq_one_letter_code
_entity_poly.pdbx_strand_id
1 'polypeptide(L)'
;MSDSGSIPHGAGNACLYGATAGELYVAGGVGQRFAVRNSGATAVVETASDHACEYMTGGTVVILGDVGRNVAAGMTGGRLFVWDQGASAKL
;
A
#
# COMPACT_ATOMS: atom_id res chain seq x y z
N MET A 1 -17.99 7.69 1.03
CA MET A 1 -16.85 8.62 0.99
C MET A 1 -17.29 9.89 1.67
N SER A 2 -17.07 9.99 2.99
CA SER A 2 -17.22 11.23 3.73
C SER A 2 -15.94 12.05 3.54
N ASP A 3 -16.12 13.28 3.09
CA ASP A 3 -15.08 14.25 2.76
C ASP A 3 -14.44 14.80 4.05
N SER A 4 -13.49 14.04 4.62
CA SER A 4 -12.49 14.54 5.55
C SER A 4 -11.26 14.91 4.72
N GLY A 5 -10.91 16.20 4.64
CA GLY A 5 -9.88 16.80 3.78
C GLY A 5 -8.90 15.81 3.14
N SER A 6 -9.01 15.64 1.82
CA SER A 6 -8.30 14.60 1.08
C SER A 6 -6.81 14.58 1.41
N ILE A 7 -6.34 13.45 1.92
CA ILE A 7 -4.91 13.21 2.11
C ILE A 7 -4.23 13.41 0.74
N PRO A 8 -3.29 14.34 0.59
CA PRO A 8 -2.64 14.58 -0.69
C PRO A 8 -1.84 13.35 -1.10
N HIS A 9 -1.78 13.07 -2.40
CA HIS A 9 -0.92 12.02 -2.91
C HIS A 9 0.54 12.48 -2.83
N GLY A 10 1.34 11.81 -1.99
CA GLY A 10 2.77 12.05 -1.86
C GLY A 10 3.61 11.27 -2.86
N ALA A 11 3.05 10.23 -3.49
CA ALA A 11 3.69 9.48 -4.56
C ALA A 11 2.70 8.96 -5.62
N GLY A 12 3.24 8.65 -6.81
CA GLY A 12 2.47 8.19 -7.96
C GLY A 12 2.14 6.69 -7.93
N ASN A 13 1.91 6.14 -9.13
CA ASN A 13 1.61 4.72 -9.32
C ASN A 13 2.89 3.88 -9.29
N ALA A 14 2.73 2.59 -8.99
CA ALA A 14 3.77 1.56 -9.11
C ALA A 14 5.08 1.85 -8.33
N CYS A 15 5.03 2.67 -7.27
CA CYS A 15 6.17 2.84 -6.38
C CYS A 15 6.58 1.49 -5.77
N LEU A 16 7.89 1.28 -5.60
CA LEU A 16 8.49 0.02 -5.15
C LEU A 16 8.27 -1.17 -6.09
N TYR A 17 8.07 -0.92 -7.38
CA TYR A 17 7.94 -2.01 -8.36
C TYR A 17 9.16 -2.93 -8.33
N GLY A 18 8.95 -4.18 -7.89
CA GLY A 18 10.02 -5.19 -7.85
C GLY A 18 11.13 -4.91 -6.83
N ALA A 19 10.91 -4.02 -5.86
CA ALA A 19 11.93 -3.66 -4.88
C ALA A 19 12.42 -4.89 -4.09
N THR A 20 13.73 -5.03 -3.88
CA THR A 20 14.34 -6.19 -3.21
C THR A 20 14.90 -5.89 -1.82
N ALA A 21 15.10 -4.61 -1.49
CA ALA A 21 15.52 -4.11 -0.19
C ALA A 21 15.23 -2.60 -0.09
N GLY A 22 15.44 -2.01 1.08
CA GLY A 22 15.32 -0.57 1.32
C GLY A 22 14.02 -0.16 2.02
N GLU A 23 13.86 1.14 2.20
CA GLU A 23 12.76 1.72 2.97
C GLU A 23 12.11 2.89 2.23
N LEU A 24 10.79 3.05 2.36
CA LEU A 24 10.02 4.17 1.83
C LEU A 24 8.99 4.65 2.86
N TYR A 25 8.99 5.94 3.17
CA TYR A 25 8.02 6.57 4.06
C TYR A 25 7.37 7.74 3.32
N VAL A 26 6.04 7.71 3.17
CA VAL A 26 5.28 8.77 2.49
C VAL A 26 4.23 9.31 3.45
N ALA A 27 4.37 10.59 3.82
CA ALA A 27 3.34 11.35 4.54
C ALA A 27 2.28 11.80 3.53
N GLY A 28 1.45 10.85 3.10
CA GLY A 28 0.39 11.05 2.13
C GLY A 28 -0.07 9.75 1.48
N GLY A 29 -1.02 9.90 0.56
CA GLY A 29 -1.55 8.80 -0.23
C GLY A 29 -0.61 8.39 -1.36
N VAL A 30 -0.75 7.15 -1.81
CA VAL A 30 -0.04 6.62 -2.98
C VAL A 30 -1.00 6.13 -4.06
N GLY A 31 -0.54 6.19 -5.31
CA GLY A 31 -1.30 5.76 -6.48
C GLY A 31 -1.54 4.24 -6.54
N GLN A 32 -2.06 3.81 -7.69
CA GLN A 32 -2.38 2.41 -7.94
C GLN A 32 -1.12 1.54 -7.99
N ARG A 33 -1.28 0.24 -7.67
CA ARG A 33 -0.20 -0.76 -7.72
C ARG A 33 1.00 -0.42 -6.83
N PHE A 34 0.78 0.28 -5.74
CA PHE A 34 1.82 0.50 -4.75
C PHE A 34 2.41 -0.83 -4.27
N ALA A 35 3.75 -0.92 -4.19
CA ALA A 35 4.47 -2.13 -3.79
C ALA A 35 4.19 -3.38 -4.64
N VAL A 36 3.80 -3.18 -5.91
CA VAL A 36 3.63 -4.29 -6.85
C VAL A 36 4.93 -5.08 -7.01
N ARG A 37 4.89 -6.40 -6.83
CA ARG A 37 6.07 -7.28 -6.83
C ARG A 37 7.16 -6.93 -5.81
N ASN A 38 6.84 -6.17 -4.75
CA ASN A 38 7.80 -5.96 -3.67
C ASN A 38 8.28 -7.32 -3.14
N SER A 39 9.59 -7.48 -3.02
CA SER A 39 10.26 -8.73 -2.69
C SER A 39 11.23 -8.57 -1.51
N GLY A 40 11.25 -7.39 -0.86
CA GLY A 40 12.08 -7.19 0.34
C GLY A 40 12.13 -5.79 0.93
N ALA A 41 11.48 -4.79 0.34
CA ALA A 41 11.45 -3.44 0.89
C ALA A 41 10.42 -3.27 2.00
N THR A 42 10.70 -2.35 2.92
CA THR A 42 9.77 -1.90 3.96
C THR A 42 9.13 -0.57 3.56
N ALA A 43 7.83 -0.40 3.78
CA ALA A 43 7.16 0.84 3.46
C ALA A 43 6.06 1.23 4.45
N VAL A 44 5.90 2.53 4.68
CA VAL A 44 4.78 3.12 5.42
C VAL A 44 4.16 4.26 4.60
N VAL A 45 2.86 4.20 4.40
CA VAL A 45 2.07 5.21 3.67
C VAL A 45 0.75 5.48 4.39
N GLU A 46 0.13 6.64 4.14
CA GLU A 46 -1.12 7.01 4.81
C GLU A 46 -2.34 6.33 4.17
N THR A 47 -2.42 6.29 2.84
CA THR A 47 -3.47 5.59 2.08
C THR A 47 -2.89 4.98 0.81
N ALA A 48 -3.56 3.98 0.23
CA ALA A 48 -3.16 3.41 -1.06
C ALA A 48 -4.36 3.19 -1.98
N SER A 49 -4.19 3.47 -3.27
CA SER A 49 -5.23 3.18 -4.26
C SER A 49 -5.33 1.69 -4.60
N ASP A 50 -6.08 1.34 -5.66
CA ASP A 50 -6.33 -0.03 -6.08
C ASP A 50 -5.03 -0.84 -6.31
N HIS A 51 -5.09 -2.15 -6.05
CA HIS A 51 -4.03 -3.13 -6.30
C HIS A 51 -2.76 -2.96 -5.44
N ALA A 52 -2.88 -2.38 -4.25
CA ALA A 52 -1.74 -2.32 -3.33
C ALA A 52 -1.20 -3.73 -3.03
N CYS A 53 0.13 -3.88 -3.05
CA CYS A 53 0.87 -5.12 -2.82
C CYS A 53 0.53 -6.27 -3.79
N GLU A 54 0.03 -5.98 -4.99
CA GLU A 54 -0.20 -6.99 -6.02
C GLU A 54 1.11 -7.76 -6.31
N TYR A 55 1.07 -9.09 -6.32
CA TYR A 55 2.24 -9.97 -6.54
C TYR A 55 3.42 -9.77 -5.58
N MET A 56 3.22 -9.16 -4.40
CA MET A 56 4.28 -9.04 -3.40
C MET A 56 4.75 -10.43 -2.93
N THR A 57 6.07 -10.64 -2.86
CA THR A 57 6.71 -11.91 -2.46
C THR A 57 7.60 -11.79 -1.23
N GLY A 58 7.85 -10.57 -0.75
CA GLY A 58 8.68 -10.29 0.42
C GLY A 58 8.64 -8.82 0.82
N GLY A 59 9.15 -8.50 2.01
CA GLY A 59 9.13 -7.15 2.59
C GLY A 59 7.98 -6.92 3.58
N THR A 60 7.85 -5.67 4.05
CA THR A 60 6.80 -5.26 4.99
C THR A 60 6.14 -3.97 4.53
N VAL A 61 4.83 -3.94 4.37
CA VAL A 61 4.10 -2.72 3.99
C VAL A 61 3.08 -2.40 5.08
N VAL A 62 3.03 -1.13 5.49
CA VAL A 62 2.07 -0.59 6.45
C VAL A 62 1.29 0.53 5.77
N ILE A 63 -0.03 0.45 5.81
CA ILE A 63 -0.95 1.46 5.27
C ILE A 63 -1.80 1.96 6.45
N LEU A 64 -1.71 3.25 6.77
CA LEU A 64 -2.29 3.84 7.98
C LEU A 64 -3.76 4.28 7.82
N GLY A 65 -4.39 3.93 6.71
CA GLY A 65 -5.74 4.36 6.37
C GLY A 65 -6.28 3.59 5.17
N ASP A 66 -7.17 4.25 4.43
CA ASP A 66 -7.96 3.62 3.38
C ASP A 66 -7.10 2.96 2.29
N VAL A 67 -7.58 1.80 1.85
CA VAL A 67 -7.04 1.06 0.71
C VAL A 67 -8.09 0.93 -0.38
N GLY A 68 -7.64 0.92 -1.63
CA GLY A 68 -8.48 0.62 -2.78
C GLY A 68 -8.89 -0.86 -2.85
N ARG A 69 -9.37 -1.27 -4.02
CA ARG A 69 -9.84 -2.63 -4.29
C ARG A 69 -8.70 -3.57 -4.62
N ASN A 70 -8.97 -4.88 -4.50
CA ASN A 70 -8.08 -5.96 -4.96
C ASN A 70 -6.67 -5.89 -4.35
N VAL A 71 -6.62 -5.55 -3.06
CA VAL A 71 -5.39 -5.48 -2.26
C VAL A 71 -4.80 -6.88 -2.13
N ALA A 72 -3.47 -6.97 -2.13
CA ALA A 72 -2.73 -8.22 -1.98
C ALA A 72 -3.07 -9.31 -3.01
N ALA A 73 -3.65 -8.93 -4.17
CA ALA A 73 -3.95 -9.87 -5.23
C ALA A 73 -2.67 -10.57 -5.72
N GLY A 74 -2.64 -11.90 -5.60
CA GLY A 74 -1.45 -12.69 -5.95
C GLY A 74 -0.25 -12.45 -5.04
N MET A 75 -0.40 -11.80 -3.89
CA MET A 75 0.65 -11.70 -2.88
C MET A 75 0.94 -13.10 -2.31
N THR A 76 2.18 -13.57 -2.47
CA THR A 76 2.62 -14.91 -2.04
C THR A 76 3.61 -14.88 -0.88
N GLY A 77 4.12 -13.71 -0.49
CA GLY A 77 5.04 -13.57 0.63
C GLY A 77 5.22 -12.13 1.12
N GLY A 78 5.74 -11.97 2.34
CA GLY A 78 5.87 -10.69 3.04
C GLY A 78 4.78 -10.45 4.08
N ARG A 79 4.70 -9.22 4.60
CA ARG A 79 3.68 -8.79 5.58
C ARG A 79 3.03 -7.49 5.13
N LEU A 80 1.70 -7.45 5.16
CA LEU A 80 0.91 -6.26 4.90
C LEU A 80 0.07 -5.95 6.13
N PHE A 81 0.17 -4.73 6.64
CA PHE A 81 -0.67 -4.20 7.71
C PHE A 81 -1.51 -3.06 7.15
N VAL A 82 -2.83 -3.12 7.38
CA VAL A 82 -3.77 -2.06 7.00
C VAL A 82 -4.48 -1.61 8.26
N TRP A 83 -4.34 -0.34 8.60
CA TRP A 83 -5.07 0.29 9.68
C TRP A 83 -6.43 0.74 9.16
N ASP A 84 -7.46 -0.02 9.51
CA ASP A 84 -8.83 0.26 9.15
C ASP A 84 -9.62 0.75 10.36
N GLN A 85 -9.87 2.06 10.40
CA GLN A 85 -10.58 2.72 11.51
C GLN A 85 -12.07 2.34 11.57
N GLY A 86 -12.65 1.91 10.45
CA GLY A 86 -14.07 1.62 10.34
C GLY A 86 -14.41 0.13 10.29
N ALA A 87 -13.41 -0.75 10.35
CA ALA A 87 -13.55 -2.20 10.07
C ALA A 87 -14.31 -2.48 8.74
N SER A 88 -14.19 -1.57 7.78
CA SER A 88 -14.91 -1.58 6.49
C SER A 88 -14.11 -2.21 5.35
N ALA A 89 -12.82 -2.46 5.56
CA ALA A 89 -11.90 -2.98 4.57
C ALA A 89 -12.34 -4.39 4.16
N LYS A 90 -12.82 -4.51 2.92
CA LYS A 90 -13.04 -5.78 2.25
C LYS A 90 -11.72 -6.17 1.56
N LEU A 91 -10.76 -6.59 2.38
CA LEU A 91 -9.48 -7.15 1.93
C LEU A 91 -9.70 -8.51 1.28
#